data_AF-A0A2W0BEH7-F1
#
_entry.id   AF-A0A2W0BEH7-F1
#
_cell.length_a   1.000
_cell.length_b   1.000
_cell.length_c   1.000
_cell.angle_alpha   90.00
_cell.angle_beta   90.00
_cell.angle_gamma   90.00
#
_symmetry.space_group_name_H-M   'P 1'
#
loop_
_entity.id
_entity.type
_entity.pdbx_description
1 polymer ?
#
loop_
_entity_poly.entity_id
_entity_poly.type
_entity_poly.pdbx_seq_one_letter_code
_entity_poly.pdbx_strand_id
1 'polypeptide(L)'
;MRFHFDATKSERLRANPKRGIGFEEAQEIFSKPYYLDHRSDVPEQYRAIGWVKGKLYTLIFEARSDEEGEYYHLVTLWKATREERQLYESHS
;
A
#
# COMPACT_ATOMS: atom_id res chain seq x y z
N MET A 1 5.25 -12.42 -3.99
CA MET A 1 3.89 -11.87 -3.94
C MET A 1 3.60 -11.20 -5.27
N ARG A 2 2.41 -11.44 -5.86
CA ARG A 2 2.01 -10.82 -7.13
C ARG A 2 1.22 -9.54 -6.86
N PHE A 3 1.42 -8.52 -7.68
CA PHE A 3 0.79 -7.21 -7.53
C PHE A 3 0.16 -6.77 -8.84
N HIS A 4 -1.10 -6.37 -8.79
CA HIS A 4 -1.80 -5.75 -9.92
C HIS A 4 -2.25 -4.35 -9.54
N PHE A 5 -2.21 -3.43 -10.50
CA PHE A 5 -2.71 -2.07 -10.32
C PHE A 5 -2.89 -1.42 -11.68
N ASP A 6 -3.68 -0.34 -11.70
CA ASP A 6 -3.82 0.50 -12.88
C ASP A 6 -2.55 1.37 -13.07
N ALA A 7 -1.85 1.19 -14.20
CA ALA A 7 -0.61 1.90 -14.49
C ALA A 7 -0.83 3.42 -14.60
N THR A 8 -1.92 3.85 -15.21
CA THR A 8 -2.27 5.28 -15.33
C THR A 8 -2.47 5.92 -13.96
N LYS A 9 -3.10 5.21 -13.02
CA LYS A 9 -3.28 5.64 -11.64
C LYS A 9 -1.94 5.69 -10.90
N SER A 10 -1.07 4.72 -11.14
CA SER A 10 0.30 4.73 -10.60
C SER A 10 1.06 5.99 -11.00
N GLU A 11 1.05 6.32 -12.30
CA GLU A 11 1.69 7.53 -12.83
C GLU A 11 1.10 8.81 -12.23
N ARG A 12 -0.24 8.89 -12.11
CA ARG A 12 -0.92 10.03 -11.47
C ARG A 12 -0.54 10.19 -10.00
N LEU A 13 -0.40 9.09 -9.26
CA LEU A 13 0.06 9.13 -7.87
C LEU A 13 1.51 9.58 -7.79
N ARG A 14 2.38 9.07 -8.66
CA ARG A 14 3.78 9.49 -8.74
C ARG A 14 3.92 10.97 -9.03
N ALA A 15 3.14 11.50 -9.98
CA ALA A 15 3.15 12.91 -10.36
C ALA A 15 2.58 13.84 -9.28
N ASN A 16 1.80 13.33 -8.32
CA ASN A 16 1.24 14.13 -7.24
C ASN A 16 2.28 14.35 -6.11
N PRO A 17 2.75 15.59 -5.84
CA PRO A 17 3.80 15.84 -4.84
C PRO A 17 3.43 15.44 -3.40
N LYS A 18 2.12 15.39 -3.08
CA LYS A 18 1.65 14.93 -1.76
C LYS A 18 1.86 13.42 -1.59
N ARG A 19 1.86 12.66 -2.69
CA ARG A 19 2.10 11.20 -2.71
C ARG A 19 3.57 10.92 -3.04
N GLY A 20 4.01 11.32 -4.23
CA GLY A 20 5.40 11.37 -4.67
C GLY A 20 6.00 10.02 -5.06
N ILE A 21 5.20 8.95 -5.11
CA ILE A 21 5.59 7.62 -5.60
C ILE A 21 4.40 6.96 -6.30
N GLY A 22 4.70 6.01 -7.19
CA GLY A 22 3.70 5.12 -7.78
C GLY A 22 3.60 3.80 -7.01
N PHE A 23 2.78 2.90 -7.54
CA PHE A 23 2.56 1.56 -7.00
C PHE A 23 3.76 0.63 -7.19
N GLU A 24 4.59 0.85 -8.21
CA GLU A 24 5.83 0.10 -8.41
C GLU A 24 6.77 0.26 -7.21
N GLU A 25 6.96 1.51 -6.74
CA GLU A 25 7.75 1.77 -5.55
C GLU A 25 7.06 1.30 -4.27
N ALA A 26 5.73 1.43 -4.20
CA ALA A 26 4.95 1.09 -3.00
C ALA A 26 5.03 -0.40 -2.62
N GLN A 27 5.33 -1.28 -3.58
CA GLN A 27 5.57 -2.70 -3.33
C GLN A 27 6.67 -2.95 -2.30
N GLU A 28 7.62 -2.02 -2.13
CA GLU A 28 8.69 -2.11 -1.12
C GLU A 28 8.14 -2.29 0.30
N ILE A 29 6.92 -1.82 0.61
CA ILE A 29 6.26 -2.00 1.91
C ILE A 29 6.28 -3.46 2.34
N PHE A 30 6.04 -4.39 1.40
CA PHE A 30 5.94 -5.82 1.70
C PHE A 30 7.30 -6.54 1.76
N SER A 31 8.41 -5.83 1.53
CA SER A 31 9.77 -6.38 1.62
C SER A 31 10.41 -6.24 3.00
N LYS A 32 9.76 -5.50 3.90
CA LYS A 32 10.21 -5.14 5.25
C LYS A 32 9.07 -5.35 6.25
N PRO A 33 9.31 -5.27 7.57
CA PRO A 33 8.22 -5.25 8.54
C PRO A 33 7.23 -4.12 8.24
N TYR A 34 5.95 -4.48 8.19
CA TYR A 34 4.83 -3.58 7.95
C TYR A 34 3.71 -3.85 8.95
N TYR A 35 2.99 -2.81 9.32
CA TYR A 35 1.74 -2.94 10.06
C TYR A 35 0.62 -3.26 9.06
N LEU A 36 -0.20 -4.26 9.37
CA LEU A 36 -1.34 -4.68 8.56
C LEU A 36 -2.63 -4.54 9.35
N ASP A 37 -3.63 -3.92 8.74
CA ASP A 37 -4.95 -3.75 9.30
C ASP A 37 -6.02 -4.10 8.27
N HIS A 38 -7.08 -4.77 8.74
CA HIS A 38 -8.21 -5.17 7.92
C HIS A 38 -9.29 -4.09 7.97
N ARG A 39 -9.75 -3.64 6.80
CA ARG A 39 -10.85 -2.70 6.66
C ARG A 39 -12.07 -3.46 6.16
N SER A 40 -13.12 -3.48 6.98
CA SER A 40 -14.42 -4.07 6.64
C SER A 40 -15.23 -3.24 5.62
N ASP A 41 -14.55 -2.75 4.59
CA ASP A 41 -15.16 -2.11 3.42
C ASP A 41 -15.65 -3.21 2.45
N VAL A 42 -16.57 -2.88 1.53
CA VAL A 42 -16.99 -3.79 0.44
C VAL A 42 -16.59 -3.16 -0.91
N PRO A 43 -15.70 -3.78 -1.71
CA PRO A 43 -15.00 -5.05 -1.46
C PRO A 43 -14.01 -4.98 -0.29
N GLU A 44 -13.64 -6.16 0.23
CA GLU A 44 -12.71 -6.34 1.34
C GLU A 44 -11.37 -5.66 1.05
N GLN A 45 -10.94 -4.79 1.97
CA GLN A 45 -9.74 -3.97 1.80
C GLN A 45 -8.81 -4.12 2.98
N TYR A 46 -7.53 -3.96 2.70
CA TYR A 46 -6.45 -4.04 3.66
C TYR A 46 -5.64 -2.76 3.62
N ARG A 47 -5.15 -2.34 4.79
CA ARG A 47 -4.23 -1.22 4.95
C ARG A 47 -2.88 -1.75 5.41
N ALA A 48 -1.85 -1.54 4.59
CA ALA A 48 -0.46 -1.76 4.98
C ALA A 48 0.22 -0.42 5.27
N ILE A 49 1.00 -0.34 6.34
CA ILE A 49 1.86 0.80 6.67
C ILE A 49 3.29 0.31 6.78
N GLY A 50 4.19 0.88 5.97
CA GLY A 50 5.59 0.43 5.95
C GLY A 50 6.53 1.37 5.22
N TRP A 51 7.82 1.03 5.25
CA TRP A 51 8.89 1.86 4.70
C TRP A 51 9.06 1.70 3.19
N VAL A 52 9.14 2.82 2.49
CA VAL A 52 9.49 2.91 1.07
C VAL A 52 10.53 4.01 0.91
N LYS A 53 11.71 3.70 0.36
CA LYS A 53 12.79 4.67 0.13
C LYS A 53 13.08 5.60 1.32
N GLY A 54 13.07 5.06 2.54
CA GLY A 54 13.36 5.80 3.77
C GLY A 54 12.23 6.72 4.28
N LYS A 55 11.00 6.57 3.78
CA LYS A 55 9.81 7.26 4.29
C LYS A 55 8.70 6.25 4.58
N LEU A 56 7.84 6.56 5.55
CA LEU A 56 6.71 5.71 5.88
C LEU A 56 5.50 6.04 4.99
N TYR A 57 4.90 5.01 4.43
CA TYR A 57 3.75 5.09 3.54
C TYR A 57 2.63 4.18 4.02
N THR A 58 1.40 4.63 3.76
CA THR A 58 0.18 3.85 3.92
C THR A 58 -0.32 3.47 2.54
N LEU A 59 -0.65 2.20 2.36
CA LEU A 59 -1.13 1.59 1.11
C LEU A 59 -2.44 0.87 1.39
N ILE A 60 -3.44 1.12 0.56
CA ILE A 60 -4.69 0.36 0.53
C ILE A 60 -4.62 -0.62 -0.63
N PHE A 61 -4.96 -1.88 -0.35
CA PHE A 61 -4.99 -2.95 -1.34
C PHE A 61 -6.12 -3.93 -1.06
N GLU A 62 -6.42 -4.77 -2.04
CA GLU A 62 -7.38 -5.85 -1.93
C GLU A 62 -6.68 -7.18 -2.24
N ALA A 63 -6.90 -8.20 -1.43
CA ALA A 63 -6.49 -9.56 -1.76
C ALA A 63 -7.51 -10.15 -2.74
N ARG A 64 -7.07 -10.45 -3.96
CA ARG A 64 -7.91 -11.01 -5.03
C ARG A 64 -7.28 -12.30 -5.54
N SER A 65 -8.03 -13.10 -6.29
CA SER A 65 -7.52 -14.32 -6.92
C SER A 65 -7.89 -14.36 -8.40
N ASP A 66 -7.00 -14.90 -9.22
CA ASP A 66 -7.25 -15.27 -10.62
C ASP A 66 -6.82 -16.72 -10.86
N GLU A 67 -6.77 -17.15 -12.13
CA GLU A 67 -6.38 -18.52 -12.51
C GLU A 67 -4.96 -18.92 -12.08
N GLU A 68 -4.08 -17.94 -11.85
CA GLU A 68 -2.70 -18.14 -11.38
C GLU A 68 -2.56 -18.01 -9.84
N GLY A 69 -3.65 -17.73 -9.12
CA GLY A 69 -3.72 -17.68 -7.66
C GLY A 69 -3.91 -16.29 -7.06
N GLU A 70 -3.55 -16.11 -5.79
CA GLU A 70 -3.74 -14.84 -5.07
C GLU A 70 -2.81 -13.73 -5.60
N TYR A 71 -3.33 -12.50 -5.66
CA TYR A 71 -2.58 -11.29 -5.95
C TYR A 71 -3.14 -10.10 -5.15
N TYR A 72 -2.28 -9.12 -4.89
CA TYR A 72 -2.70 -7.88 -4.24
C TYR A 72 -3.02 -6.82 -5.30
N HIS A 73 -4.27 -6.39 -5.34
CA HIS A 73 -4.70 -5.27 -6.16
C HIS A 73 -4.45 -3.95 -5.42
N LEU A 74 -3.48 -3.16 -5.84
CA LEU A 74 -3.13 -1.92 -5.16
C LEU A 74 -4.10 -0.80 -5.56
N VAL A 75 -4.78 -0.24 -4.56
CA VAL A 75 -5.88 0.70 -4.75
C VAL A 75 -5.40 2.14 -4.65
N THR A 76 -4.68 2.52 -3.59
CA THR A 76 -4.21 3.90 -3.39
C THR A 76 -3.12 3.95 -2.32
N LEU A 77 -2.33 5.03 -2.28
CA LEU A 77 -1.30 5.22 -1.27
C LEU A 77 -1.19 6.67 -0.83
N TRP A 78 -0.56 6.89 0.33
CA TRP A 78 -0.14 8.19 0.82
C TRP A 78 1.03 8.10 1.79
N LYS A 79 1.75 9.22 2.00
CA LYS A 79 2.73 9.33 3.08
C LYS A 79 1.98 9.17 4.40
N ALA A 80 2.44 8.27 5.27
CA ALA A 80 1.76 7.96 6.51
C ALA A 80 1.50 9.24 7.32
N THR A 81 0.30 9.38 7.86
CA THR A 81 -0.01 10.46 8.81
C THR A 81 0.73 10.25 10.13
N ARG A 82 0.66 11.23 11.03
CA ARG A 82 1.26 11.09 12.37
C ARG A 82 0.64 9.91 13.13
N GLU A 83 -0.67 9.75 13.04
CA GLU A 83 -1.44 8.70 13.70
C GLU A 83 -1.10 7.33 13.10
N GLU A 84 -0.99 7.24 11.77
CA GLU A 84 -0.56 6.02 11.08
C GLU A 84 0.86 5.62 11.39
N ARG A 85 1.76 6.60 11.55
CA ARG A 85 3.12 6.37 12.01
C ARG A 85 3.15 5.81 13.43
N GLN A 86 2.33 6.35 14.34
CA GLN A 86 2.21 5.82 15.69
C GLN A 86 1.65 4.38 15.69
N LEU A 87 0.69 4.08 14.82
CA LEU A 87 0.18 2.71 14.66
C LEU A 87 1.32 1.75 14.25
N TYR A 88 2.11 2.13 13.25
CA TYR A 88 3.28 1.35 12.84
C TYR A 88 4.28 1.16 13.99
N GLU A 89 4.69 2.24 14.67
CA GLU A 89 5.72 2.18 15.72
C GLU A 89 5.27 1.42 16.98
N SER A 90 3.96 1.29 17.22
CA SER A 90 3.42 0.57 18.38
C SER A 90 3.17 -0.92 18.12
N HIS A 91 3.21 -1.36 16.86
CA HIS A 91 2.84 -2.73 16.44
C HIS A 91 3.85 -3.39 15.49
N SER A 92 4.98 -2.74 15.19
CA SER A 92 6.05 -3.25 14.31
C SER A 92 7.38 -3.42 15.05
#